data_AF-J6F5F3-F1
#
_entry.id   AF-J6F5F3-F1
#
_cell.length_a   1.000
_cell.length_b   1.000
_cell.length_c   1.000
_cell.angle_alpha   90.00
_cell.angle_beta   90.00
_cell.angle_gamma   90.00
#
_symmetry.space_group_name_H-M   'P 1'
#
loop_
_entity.id
_entity.type
_entity.pdbx_description
1 polymer ?
#
loop_
_entity_poly.entity_id
_entity_poly.type
_entity_poly.pdbx_seq_one_letter_code
_entity_poly.pdbx_strand_id
1 'polypeptide(L)'
;MPSKKRPSLSTDDDEKPDLSDSAHMTSSDEADPSFSPKAKKPRGAPASPGKSDSKPDKFSQKGKGRPWTSAEYVQLFQRVEDLGKKAAFEGFPGRTKNQAYQAWRNVVAPACIKALETKGM
;
A
#
# COMPACT_ATOMS: atom_id res chain seq x y z
N MET A 1 47.15 -14.62 -16.02
CA MET A 1 45.81 -15.23 -15.99
C MET A 1 45.74 -16.26 -14.86
N PRO A 2 45.03 -15.99 -13.76
CA PRO A 2 44.74 -17.03 -12.77
C PRO A 2 43.29 -17.53 -12.89
N SER A 3 43.15 -18.74 -13.44
CA SER A 3 41.92 -19.53 -13.38
C SER A 3 41.73 -20.07 -11.96
N LYS A 4 40.64 -19.69 -11.28
CA LYS A 4 40.25 -20.31 -10.01
C LYS A 4 38.76 -20.70 -10.02
N LYS A 5 38.61 -22.02 -10.10
CA LYS A 5 37.52 -22.95 -9.78
C LYS A 5 36.25 -22.35 -9.15
N ARG A 6 35.11 -22.65 -9.79
CA ARG A 6 33.75 -22.51 -9.24
C ARG A 6 33.49 -23.70 -8.30
N PRO A 7 32.99 -23.49 -7.08
CA PRO A 7 32.37 -24.56 -6.30
C PRO A 7 30.92 -24.77 -6.78
N SER A 8 30.63 -25.99 -7.20
CA SER A 8 29.27 -26.55 -7.29
C SER A 8 28.81 -26.95 -5.90
N LEU A 9 27.70 -26.39 -5.42
CA LEU A 9 27.01 -26.91 -4.24
C LEU A 9 25.59 -27.29 -4.66
N SER A 10 25.34 -28.58 -4.60
CA SER A 10 24.13 -29.31 -4.96
C SER A 10 23.66 -30.00 -3.69
N THR A 11 22.40 -29.80 -3.31
CA THR A 11 21.47 -30.69 -2.56
C THR A 11 20.28 -29.79 -2.15
N ASP A 12 19.10 -29.88 -2.77
CA ASP A 12 18.11 -30.97 -2.67
C ASP A 12 17.78 -31.26 -1.21
N ASP A 13 16.81 -30.51 -0.67
CA ASP A 13 16.13 -30.82 0.58
C ASP A 13 14.62 -30.66 0.35
N ASP A 14 14.02 -31.83 0.08
CA ASP A 14 12.60 -32.12 -0.05
C ASP A 14 11.98 -32.12 1.36
N GLU A 15 11.37 -31.00 1.75
CA GLU A 15 10.50 -30.97 2.91
C GLU A 15 9.08 -30.59 2.47
N LYS A 16 8.23 -31.62 2.35
CA LYS A 16 6.77 -31.51 2.29
C LYS A 16 6.25 -30.97 3.63
N PRO A 17 5.65 -29.77 3.70
CA PRO A 17 4.81 -29.44 4.83
C PRO A 17 3.48 -30.19 4.73
N ASP A 18 3.25 -31.01 5.75
CA ASP A 18 2.03 -31.73 6.08
C ASP A 18 0.80 -30.81 6.10
N LEU A 19 -0.21 -31.20 5.32
CA LEU A 19 -1.54 -30.62 5.29
C LEU A 19 -2.30 -31.06 6.56
N SER A 20 -1.95 -30.49 7.70
CA SER A 20 -2.77 -30.61 8.90
C SER A 20 -3.93 -29.63 8.87
N ASP A 21 -5.05 -30.20 8.47
CA ASP A 21 -6.42 -29.73 8.60
C ASP A 21 -6.70 -29.21 10.02
N SER A 22 -7.01 -27.92 10.12
CA SER A 22 -7.66 -27.36 11.30
C SER A 22 -8.69 -26.35 10.84
N ALA A 23 -9.83 -26.89 10.41
CA ALA A 23 -11.07 -26.17 10.26
C ALA A 23 -11.55 -25.67 11.64
N HIS A 24 -11.03 -24.51 12.06
CA HIS A 24 -11.57 -23.79 13.21
C HIS A 24 -12.81 -23.00 12.77
N MET A 25 -13.97 -23.67 12.82
CA MET A 25 -15.29 -23.06 12.72
C MET A 25 -15.57 -22.23 13.98
N THR A 26 -15.04 -21.00 14.05
CA THR A 26 -15.58 -19.96 14.95
C THR A 26 -16.74 -19.27 14.27
N SER A 27 -17.94 -19.83 14.47
CA SER A 27 -19.19 -19.10 14.33
C SER A 27 -19.31 -18.14 15.52
N SER A 28 -18.62 -16.99 15.45
CA SER A 28 -18.90 -15.86 16.33
C SER A 28 -20.00 -15.03 15.70
N ASP A 29 -21.20 -15.30 16.19
CA ASP A 29 -22.40 -14.49 16.13
C ASP A 29 -22.07 -13.09 16.69
N GLU A 30 -21.65 -12.17 15.82
CA GLU A 30 -21.39 -10.77 16.19
C GLU A 30 -22.65 -9.94 15.93
N ALA A 31 -23.35 -9.70 17.03
CA ALA A 31 -24.16 -8.55 17.36
C ALA A 31 -24.29 -7.46 16.27
N ASP A 32 -25.55 -7.27 15.86
CA ASP A 32 -26.12 -6.10 15.20
C ASP A 32 -25.56 -4.77 15.75
N PRO A 33 -24.69 -4.04 15.02
CA PRO A 33 -24.45 -2.65 15.33
C PRO A 33 -25.64 -1.86 14.78
N SER A 34 -26.64 -1.68 15.63
CA SER A 34 -27.74 -0.72 15.47
C SER A 34 -27.20 0.63 15.02
N PHE A 35 -27.22 0.85 13.71
CA PHE A 35 -26.79 2.09 13.08
C PHE A 35 -27.92 3.09 13.30
N SER A 36 -27.87 3.84 14.39
CA SER A 36 -28.77 4.97 14.63
C SER A 36 -28.42 6.12 13.67
N PRO A 37 -29.26 6.45 12.67
CA PRO A 37 -29.07 7.67 11.90
C PRO A 37 -29.50 8.85 12.78
N LYS A 38 -28.56 9.50 13.47
CA LYS A 38 -28.84 10.81 14.09
C LYS A 38 -29.05 11.83 12.98
N ALA A 39 -30.34 12.09 12.76
CA ALA A 39 -30.88 13.11 11.90
C ALA A 39 -30.26 14.50 12.18
N LYS A 40 -30.05 15.21 11.07
CA LYS A 40 -29.71 16.63 10.97
C LYS A 40 -30.70 17.49 11.75
N LYS A 41 -30.23 18.59 12.37
CA LYS A 41 -30.98 19.85 12.50
C LYS A 41 -30.03 21.06 12.58
N PRO A 42 -30.50 22.29 12.26
CA PRO A 42 -29.83 23.20 11.34
C PRO A 42 -29.44 24.54 12.00
N ARG A 43 -28.77 25.39 11.20
CA ARG A 43 -28.73 26.86 11.29
C ARG A 43 -28.44 27.46 12.66
N GLY A 44 -27.19 27.84 12.83
CA GLY A 44 -26.77 28.92 13.74
C GLY A 44 -25.61 29.68 13.13
N ALA A 45 -25.90 30.61 12.23
CA ALA A 45 -24.97 31.69 11.93
C ALA A 45 -25.10 32.73 13.05
N PRO A 46 -23.99 33.13 13.67
CA PRO A 46 -23.76 34.56 13.83
C PRO A 46 -22.50 34.98 13.07
N ALA A 47 -22.70 35.92 12.14
CA ALA A 47 -21.64 36.65 11.49
C ALA A 47 -20.74 37.32 12.54
N SER A 48 -19.47 36.96 12.54
CA SER A 48 -18.42 37.78 13.13
C SER A 48 -17.50 38.22 11.99
N PRO A 49 -17.45 39.53 11.63
CA PRO A 49 -16.45 40.05 10.71
C PRO A 49 -15.15 40.25 11.49
N GLY A 50 -14.54 39.14 11.91
CA GLY A 50 -13.16 39.14 12.40
C GLY A 50 -12.24 39.32 11.21
N LYS A 51 -11.65 40.50 11.07
CA LYS A 51 -10.51 40.76 10.19
C LYS A 51 -9.33 39.90 10.66
N SER A 52 -9.30 38.64 10.27
CA SER A 52 -8.08 37.84 10.32
C SER A 52 -7.19 38.32 9.20
N ASP A 53 -6.10 38.95 9.59
CA ASP A 53 -4.92 39.29 8.79
C ASP A 53 -4.31 37.99 8.25
N SER A 54 -4.99 37.37 7.28
CA SER A 54 -4.52 36.21 6.56
C SER A 54 -3.37 36.68 5.68
N LYS A 55 -2.16 36.62 6.23
CA LYS A 55 -0.91 36.63 5.46
C LYS A 55 -1.14 35.78 4.21
N PRO A 56 -0.76 36.26 3.02
CA PRO A 56 -0.96 35.52 1.79
C PRO A 56 -0.27 34.17 1.96
N ASP A 57 -1.09 33.12 2.07
CA ASP A 57 -0.67 31.74 1.99
C ASP A 57 0.08 31.67 0.66
N LYS A 58 1.41 31.57 0.76
CA LYS A 58 2.27 31.40 -0.41
C LYS A 58 1.81 30.10 -1.01
N PHE A 59 0.91 30.18 -1.98
CA PHE A 59 0.51 29.10 -2.86
C PHE A 59 1.79 28.42 -3.30
N SER A 60 2.13 27.36 -2.57
CA SER A 60 3.35 26.61 -2.77
C SER A 60 3.17 26.09 -4.17
N GLN A 61 3.90 26.68 -5.12
CA GLN A 61 3.83 26.31 -6.53
C GLN A 61 4.10 24.83 -6.53
N LYS A 62 3.02 24.05 -6.71
CA LYS A 62 3.03 22.60 -6.56
C LYS A 62 3.81 22.11 -7.76
N GLY A 63 5.14 22.07 -7.60
CA GLY A 63 6.06 21.69 -8.64
C GLY A 63 5.56 20.37 -9.20
N LYS A 64 5.49 20.28 -10.53
CA LYS A 64 5.12 19.04 -11.23
C LYS A 64 6.02 17.95 -10.68
N GLY A 65 5.44 17.08 -9.84
CA GLY A 65 6.19 16.03 -9.16
C GLY A 65 6.84 15.12 -10.19
N ARG A 66 8.05 14.63 -9.89
CA ARG A 66 8.75 13.68 -10.75
C ARG A 66 7.82 12.48 -11.06
N PRO A 67 7.61 12.11 -12.33
CA PRO A 67 6.78 10.95 -12.67
C PRO A 67 7.40 9.67 -12.11
N TRP A 68 6.58 8.66 -11.87
CA TRP A 68 7.06 7.33 -11.47
C TRP A 68 7.61 6.59 -12.68
N THR A 69 8.76 5.95 -12.51
CA THR A 69 9.40 5.11 -13.53
C THR A 69 9.00 3.65 -13.35
N SER A 70 9.11 2.85 -14.41
CA SER A 70 8.85 1.40 -14.36
C SER A 70 9.75 0.69 -13.33
N ALA A 71 11.03 1.08 -13.25
CA ALA A 71 11.98 0.55 -12.27
C ALA A 71 11.54 0.81 -10.82
N GLU A 72 11.00 2.01 -10.52
CA GLU A 72 10.46 2.32 -9.20
C GLU A 72 9.25 1.44 -8.85
N TYR A 73 8.37 1.16 -9.80
CA TYR A 73 7.22 0.28 -9.57
C TYR A 73 7.64 -1.17 -9.29
N VAL A 74 8.64 -1.70 -10.02
CA VAL A 74 9.17 -3.05 -9.79
C VAL A 74 9.82 -3.14 -8.40
N GLN A 75 10.63 -2.16 -8.01
CA GLN A 75 11.23 -2.11 -6.67
C GLN A 75 10.16 -2.02 -5.57
N LEU A 76 9.12 -1.22 -5.78
CA LEU A 76 8.00 -1.11 -4.85
C LEU A 76 7.28 -2.45 -4.70
N PHE A 77 7.09 -3.17 -5.81
CA PHE A 77 6.49 -4.51 -5.77
C PHE A 77 7.34 -5.49 -4.97
N GLN A 78 8.63 -5.60 -5.27
CA GLN A 78 9.55 -6.49 -4.57
C GLN A 78 9.58 -6.22 -3.06
N ARG A 79 9.66 -4.94 -2.65
CA ARG A 79 9.61 -4.60 -1.22
C ARG A 79 8.32 -5.02 -0.53
N VAL A 80 7.18 -4.93 -1.21
CA VAL A 80 5.89 -5.37 -0.65
C VAL A 80 5.83 -6.88 -0.51
N GLU A 81 6.47 -7.61 -1.43
CA GLU A 81 6.63 -9.06 -1.35
C GLU A 81 7.55 -9.46 -0.19
N ASP A 82 8.70 -8.81 -0.04
CA ASP A 82 9.71 -9.12 0.97
C ASP A 82 9.30 -8.72 2.40
N LEU A 83 8.74 -7.52 2.57
CA LEU A 83 8.50 -6.89 3.89
C LEU A 83 7.02 -6.81 4.26
N GLY A 84 6.11 -7.05 3.31
CA GLY A 84 4.69 -6.79 3.46
C GLY A 84 4.30 -5.32 3.33
N LYS A 85 3.00 -5.06 3.15
CA LYS A 85 2.46 -3.72 2.83
C LYS A 85 2.81 -2.65 3.86
N LYS A 86 2.81 -2.95 5.16
CA LYS A 86 3.02 -1.90 6.19
C LYS A 86 4.44 -1.34 6.19
N ALA A 87 5.44 -2.20 6.02
CA ALA A 87 6.86 -1.83 6.10
C ALA A 87 7.44 -1.40 4.74
N ALA A 88 6.93 -1.94 3.63
CA ALA A 88 7.46 -1.69 2.29
C ALA A 88 7.45 -0.23 1.82
N PHE A 89 6.54 0.58 2.36
CA PHE A 89 6.41 2.00 1.99
C PHE A 89 7.35 2.92 2.77
N GLU A 90 8.00 2.43 3.83
CA GLU A 90 8.95 3.22 4.61
C GLU A 90 10.33 3.22 3.94
N GLY A 91 11.01 4.37 3.96
CA GLY A 91 12.35 4.50 3.40
C GLY A 91 12.44 4.23 1.89
N PHE A 92 11.39 4.50 1.11
CA PHE A 92 11.47 4.41 -0.35
C PHE A 92 12.37 5.53 -0.91
N PRO A 93 13.43 5.21 -1.66
CA PRO A 93 14.41 6.21 -2.08
C PRO A 93 13.76 7.29 -2.96
N GLY A 94 13.93 8.56 -2.57
CA GLY A 94 13.43 9.71 -3.33
C GLY A 94 11.90 9.88 -3.34
N ARG A 95 11.15 9.10 -2.54
CA ARG A 95 9.69 9.23 -2.40
C ARG A 95 9.27 9.26 -0.93
N THR A 96 8.14 9.89 -0.67
CA THR A 96 7.52 9.80 0.65
C THR A 96 6.72 8.51 0.80
N LYS A 97 6.51 8.06 2.05
CA LYS A 97 5.66 6.90 2.37
C LYS A 97 4.29 6.99 1.71
N ASN A 98 3.67 8.16 1.74
CA ASN A 98 2.36 8.39 1.14
C ASN A 98 2.40 8.27 -0.40
N GLN A 99 3.45 8.77 -1.06
CA GLN A 99 3.61 8.61 -2.50
C GLN A 99 3.75 7.14 -2.90
N ALA A 100 4.57 6.37 -2.16
CA ALA A 100 4.74 4.93 -2.41
C ALA A 100 3.44 4.15 -2.17
N TYR A 101 2.70 4.46 -1.09
CA TYR A 101 1.40 3.86 -0.83
C TYR A 101 0.38 4.16 -1.95
N GLN A 102 0.31 5.41 -2.42
CA GLN A 102 -0.57 5.79 -3.52
C GLN A 102 -0.18 5.10 -4.83
N ALA A 103 1.12 5.00 -5.14
CA ALA A 103 1.62 4.29 -6.30
C ALA A 103 1.25 2.80 -6.28
N TRP A 104 1.37 2.15 -5.11
CA TRP A 104 0.95 0.77 -4.93
C TRP A 104 -0.55 0.59 -5.17
N ARG A 105 -1.38 1.39 -4.48
CA ARG A 105 -2.85 1.29 -4.54
C ARG A 105 -3.41 1.58 -5.94
N ASN A 106 -2.86 2.58 -6.63
CA ASN A 106 -3.45 3.08 -7.87
C ASN A 106 -2.90 2.40 -9.12
N VAL A 107 -1.67 1.84 -9.07
CA VAL A 107 -0.98 1.32 -10.26
C VAL A 107 -0.60 -0.14 -10.09
N VAL A 108 0.23 -0.44 -9.08
CA VAL A 108 0.84 -1.78 -8.96
C VAL A 108 -0.21 -2.85 -8.66
N ALA A 109 -1.00 -2.67 -7.60
CA ALA A 109 -1.98 -3.68 -7.20
C ALA A 109 -3.06 -3.94 -8.28
N PRO A 110 -3.67 -2.92 -8.92
CA PRO A 110 -4.60 -3.15 -10.03
C PRO A 110 -3.95 -3.84 -11.23
N ALA A 111 -2.69 -3.53 -11.56
CA ALA A 111 -1.98 -4.19 -12.64
C ALA A 111 -1.77 -5.69 -12.35
N CYS A 112 -1.40 -6.05 -11.13
CA CYS A 112 -1.28 -7.44 -10.70
C CYS A 112 -2.62 -8.18 -10.80
N ILE A 113 -3.72 -7.57 -10.32
CA ILE A 113 -5.05 -8.17 -10.38
C ILE A 113 -5.46 -8.44 -11.84
N LYS A 114 -5.33 -7.45 -12.72
CA LYS A 114 -5.64 -7.61 -14.15
C LYS A 114 -4.82 -8.70 -14.83
N ALA A 115 -3.53 -8.81 -14.48
CA ALA A 115 -2.67 -9.86 -15.01
C ALA A 115 -3.11 -11.26 -14.57
N LEU A 116 -3.56 -11.41 -13.32
CA LEU A 116 -4.10 -12.66 -12.80
C LEU A 116 -5.44 -13.02 -13.45
N GLU A 117 -6.34 -12.05 -13.61
CA GLU A 117 -7.62 -12.24 -14.31
C GLU A 117 -7.40 -12.71 -15.76
N THR A 118 -6.41 -12.14 -16.45
CA THR A 118 -6.09 -12.52 -17.84
C THR A 118 -5.49 -13.92 -17.95
N LYS A 119 -4.73 -14.37 -16.94
CA LYS A 119 -4.07 -15.69 -16.95
C LYS A 119 -5.01 -16.82 -16.51
N GLY A 120 -6.05 -16.49 -15.75
CA GLY A 120 -7.06 -17.45 -15.27
C GLY A 120 -8.19 -17.74 -16.26
N MET A 121 -8.21 -17.06 -17.43
CA MET A 121 -9.09 -17.37 -18.57
C MET A 121 -8.37 -18.25 -19.58
#